data_AF-A0A259S607-F1
#
_entry.id   AF-A0A259S607-F1
#
_cell.length_a   1.000
_cell.length_b   1.000
_cell.length_c   1.000
_cell.angle_alpha   90.00
_cell.angle_beta   90.00
_cell.angle_gamma   90.00
#
_symmetry.space_group_name_H-M   'P 1'
#
loop_
_entity.id
_entity.type
_entity.pdbx_description
1 polymer ?
#
loop_
_entity_poly.entity_id
_entity_poly.type
_entity_poly.pdbx_seq_one_letter_code
_entity_poly.pdbx_strand_id
1 'polypeptide(L)'
;MLIAAILVVALLVVPAITRSSVTAADTVKAYLTALSKGDAKTALGYLEGVPNTVLLTDAVLKESNTLAPISHIAVVKGGEGKTTATVIASYRIGDKTLSAVSYEVYRIKDAWKIANGVNPISLDALHGLHATFNGVRTENISNAYVFPGAYKIALDSKYFSIDGDATFTIGSPEDAAALYDVKTALNDAGVTEFRSLVRSAVEACVAMKTLSTPCGMDITAIDLSGAS
;
A
#
# COMPACT_ATOMS: atom_id res chain seq x y z
N MET A 1 -63.66 42.94 -36.67
CA MET A 1 -62.33 42.34 -36.39
C MET A 1 -62.15 42.31 -34.88
N LEU A 2 -62.26 41.14 -34.27
CA LEU A 2 -62.15 40.93 -32.82
C LEU A 2 -61.09 39.84 -32.62
N ILE A 3 -59.96 40.17 -32.01
CA ILE A 3 -58.86 39.23 -31.75
C ILE A 3 -59.11 38.62 -30.37
N ALA A 4 -59.45 37.34 -30.31
CA ALA A 4 -59.52 36.55 -29.09
C ALA A 4 -58.15 35.90 -28.85
N ALA A 5 -57.42 36.35 -27.83
CA ALA A 5 -56.17 35.74 -27.41
C ALA A 5 -56.47 34.54 -26.50
N ILE A 6 -56.16 33.33 -26.98
CA ILE A 6 -56.24 32.10 -26.18
C ILE A 6 -54.92 31.93 -25.43
N LEU A 7 -54.95 32.10 -24.11
CA LEU A 7 -53.86 31.77 -23.20
C LEU A 7 -53.90 30.26 -22.92
N VAL A 8 -53.02 29.49 -23.58
CA VAL A 8 -52.80 28.07 -23.27
C VAL A 8 -51.80 27.99 -22.12
N VAL A 9 -52.29 27.79 -20.90
CA VAL A 9 -51.45 27.49 -19.73
C VAL A 9 -51.13 26.00 -19.78
N ALA A 10 -49.93 25.64 -20.23
CA ALA A 10 -49.43 24.28 -20.17
C ALA A 10 -49.02 23.96 -18.72
N LEU A 11 -49.81 23.13 -18.05
CA LEU A 11 -49.48 22.59 -16.72
C LEU A 11 -48.36 21.54 -16.88
N LEU A 12 -47.11 21.92 -16.62
CA LEU A 12 -46.00 20.99 -16.51
C LEU A 12 -46.16 20.17 -15.23
N VAL A 13 -46.77 18.99 -15.34
CA VAL A 13 -46.70 17.96 -14.29
C VAL A 13 -45.28 17.39 -14.32
N VAL A 14 -44.38 17.95 -13.52
CA VAL A 14 -43.06 17.36 -13.29
C VAL A 14 -43.27 16.14 -12.39
N PRO A 15 -43.03 14.90 -12.85
CA PRO A 15 -43.08 13.76 -11.96
C PRO A 15 -41.99 13.94 -10.91
N ALA A 16 -42.38 13.93 -9.64
CA ALA A 16 -41.45 13.98 -8.51
C ALA A 16 -40.52 12.76 -8.59
N ILE A 17 -39.31 12.98 -9.10
CA ILE A 17 -38.23 12.00 -9.03
C ILE A 17 -37.92 11.83 -7.55
N THR A 18 -38.43 10.75 -6.96
CA THR A 18 -38.04 10.33 -5.61
C THR A 18 -36.54 10.12 -5.62
N ARG A 19 -35.78 11.01 -4.96
CA ARG A 19 -34.34 10.80 -4.73
C ARG A 19 -34.20 9.52 -3.91
N SER A 20 -33.86 8.41 -4.55
CA SER A 20 -33.48 7.19 -3.84
C SER A 20 -32.34 7.53 -2.87
N SER A 21 -32.54 7.27 -1.58
CA SER A 21 -31.49 7.48 -0.57
C SER A 21 -30.34 6.51 -0.87
N VAL A 22 -29.11 7.02 -0.97
CA VAL A 22 -27.90 6.19 -1.15
C VAL A 22 -27.82 5.18 -0.01
N THR A 23 -27.71 3.89 -0.33
CA THR A 23 -27.59 2.81 0.65
C THR A 23 -26.14 2.54 1.05
N ALA A 24 -25.93 1.79 2.13
CA ALA A 24 -24.58 1.35 2.51
C ALA A 24 -23.94 0.49 1.40
N ALA A 25 -24.72 -0.34 0.72
CA ALA A 25 -24.26 -1.16 -0.40
C ALA A 25 -23.84 -0.29 -1.61
N ASP A 26 -24.59 0.77 -1.90
CA ASP A 26 -24.21 1.73 -2.96
C ASP A 26 -22.88 2.42 -2.64
N THR A 27 -22.66 2.80 -1.37
CA THR A 27 -21.41 3.39 -0.91
C THR A 27 -20.22 2.45 -1.10
N VAL A 28 -20.34 1.19 -0.68
CA VAL A 28 -19.27 0.19 -0.85
C VAL A 28 -18.99 -0.09 -2.33
N LYS A 29 -20.03 -0.19 -3.16
CA LYS A 29 -19.88 -0.38 -4.61
C LYS A 29 -19.16 0.81 -5.25
N ALA A 30 -19.52 2.03 -4.88
CA ALA A 30 -18.90 3.25 -5.39
C ALA A 30 -17.43 3.37 -4.95
N TYR A 31 -17.14 3.03 -3.69
CA TYR A 31 -15.77 2.95 -3.17
C TYR A 31 -14.91 1.95 -3.98
N LEU A 32 -15.35 0.70 -4.13
CA LEU A 32 -14.62 -0.31 -4.91
C LEU A 32 -14.46 0.09 -6.39
N THR A 33 -15.46 0.78 -6.95
CA THR A 33 -15.38 1.32 -8.32
C THR A 33 -14.38 2.46 -8.45
N ALA A 34 -14.22 3.30 -7.43
CA ALA A 34 -13.18 4.32 -7.40
C ALA A 34 -11.79 3.67 -7.33
N LEU A 35 -11.65 2.59 -6.53
CA LEU A 35 -10.41 1.82 -6.49
C LEU A 35 -10.02 1.26 -7.86
N SER A 36 -10.96 0.61 -8.57
CA SER A 36 -10.67 0.02 -9.89
C SER A 36 -10.34 1.05 -10.97
N LYS A 37 -10.68 2.32 -10.76
CA LYS A 37 -10.37 3.43 -11.67
C LYS A 37 -9.06 4.15 -11.32
N GLY A 38 -8.40 3.78 -10.22
CA GLY A 38 -7.21 4.50 -9.77
C GLY A 38 -7.53 5.89 -9.18
N ASP A 39 -8.75 6.08 -8.66
CA ASP A 39 -9.21 7.34 -8.07
C ASP A 39 -9.24 7.23 -6.54
N ALA A 40 -8.07 7.42 -5.94
CA ALA A 40 -7.90 7.36 -4.49
C ALA A 40 -8.63 8.51 -3.80
N LYS A 41 -8.67 9.69 -4.41
CA LYS A 41 -9.34 10.86 -3.83
C LYS A 41 -10.84 10.59 -3.62
N THR A 42 -11.50 10.03 -4.63
CA THR A 42 -12.91 9.66 -4.52
C THR A 42 -13.10 8.51 -3.54
N ALA A 43 -12.21 7.50 -3.56
CA ALA A 43 -12.26 6.38 -2.62
C ALA A 43 -12.15 6.84 -1.15
N LEU A 44 -11.21 7.73 -0.84
CA LEU A 44 -11.06 8.36 0.49
C LEU A 44 -12.34 9.10 0.91
N GLY A 45 -13.06 9.69 -0.05
CA GLY A 45 -14.33 10.36 0.17
C GLY A 45 -15.42 9.44 0.76
N TYR A 46 -15.30 8.12 0.60
CA TYR A 46 -16.24 7.14 1.18
C TYR A 46 -15.83 6.60 2.55
N LEU A 47 -14.62 6.91 3.03
CA LEU A 47 -14.14 6.43 4.34
C LEU A 47 -14.58 7.35 5.48
N GLU A 48 -14.68 6.79 6.68
CA GLU A 48 -14.91 7.53 7.94
C GLU A 48 -13.71 8.45 8.28
N GLY A 49 -12.51 7.99 7.94
CA GLY A 49 -11.25 8.70 8.14
C GLY A 49 -10.10 7.69 8.19
N VAL A 50 -8.87 8.14 7.94
CA VAL A 50 -7.67 7.29 8.03
C VAL A 50 -6.56 8.06 8.75
N PRO A 51 -5.71 7.42 9.56
CA PRO A 51 -4.71 8.13 10.36
C PRO A 51 -3.65 8.86 9.54
N ASN A 52 -3.32 8.35 8.36
CA ASN A 52 -2.48 9.03 7.37
C ASN A 52 -2.83 8.56 5.96
N THR A 53 -2.45 9.35 4.95
CA THR A 53 -2.77 9.11 3.53
C THR A 53 -1.53 9.05 2.65
N VAL A 54 -0.33 8.88 3.23
CA VAL A 54 0.94 9.01 2.49
C VAL A 54 1.05 8.06 1.29
N LEU A 55 0.49 6.86 1.39
CA LEU A 55 0.39 5.88 0.30
C LEU A 55 -1.01 5.79 -0.34
N LEU A 56 -2.00 6.50 0.19
CA LEU A 56 -3.39 6.49 -0.28
C LEU A 56 -3.59 7.54 -1.38
N THR A 57 -2.81 7.43 -2.45
CA THR A 57 -2.78 8.40 -3.55
C THR A 57 -3.17 7.78 -4.88
N ASP A 58 -3.65 8.61 -5.82
CA ASP A 58 -4.02 8.15 -7.17
C ASP A 58 -2.82 7.50 -7.87
N ALA A 59 -1.60 8.01 -7.66
CA ALA A 59 -0.40 7.47 -8.29
C ALA A 59 -0.11 6.03 -7.82
N VAL A 60 -0.12 5.80 -6.50
CA VAL A 60 0.11 4.47 -5.91
C VAL A 60 -0.97 3.48 -6.33
N LEU A 61 -2.23 3.92 -6.37
CA LEU A 61 -3.37 3.08 -6.74
C LEU A 61 -3.40 2.78 -8.26
N LYS A 62 -2.97 3.71 -9.12
CA LYS A 62 -2.83 3.45 -10.57
C LYS A 62 -1.71 2.46 -10.86
N GLU A 63 -0.58 2.57 -10.19
CA GLU A 63 0.49 1.56 -10.27
C GLU A 63 -0.03 0.21 -9.80
N SER A 64 -0.79 0.20 -8.70
CA SER A 64 -1.44 -1.00 -8.18
C SER A 64 -2.34 -1.69 -9.21
N ASN A 65 -3.21 -0.92 -9.88
CA ASN A 65 -4.09 -1.43 -10.94
C ASN A 65 -3.34 -1.85 -12.21
N THR A 66 -2.15 -1.31 -12.46
CA THR A 66 -1.28 -1.74 -13.57
C THR A 66 -0.67 -3.11 -13.27
N LEU A 67 -0.28 -3.36 -12.01
CA LEU A 67 0.22 -4.65 -11.55
C LEU A 67 -0.90 -5.72 -11.50
N ALA A 68 -2.04 -5.38 -10.92
CA ALA A 68 -3.18 -6.27 -10.77
C ALA A 68 -4.50 -5.48 -10.72
N PRO A 69 -5.30 -5.45 -11.80
CA PRO A 69 -6.54 -4.69 -11.84
C PRO A 69 -7.57 -5.18 -10.82
N ILE A 70 -8.27 -4.25 -10.18
CA ILE A 70 -9.48 -4.57 -9.40
C ILE A 70 -10.66 -4.75 -10.35
N SER A 71 -11.33 -5.90 -10.29
CA SER A 71 -12.41 -6.24 -11.22
C SER A 71 -13.49 -7.12 -10.58
N HIS A 72 -14.53 -7.44 -11.36
CA HIS A 72 -15.61 -8.35 -10.97
C HIS A 72 -16.29 -7.97 -9.64
N ILE A 73 -16.49 -6.67 -9.43
CA ILE A 73 -17.09 -6.14 -8.20
C ILE A 73 -18.56 -6.53 -8.13
N ALA A 74 -18.92 -7.32 -7.13
CA ALA A 74 -20.30 -7.61 -6.76
C ALA A 74 -20.49 -7.29 -5.28
N VAL A 75 -21.53 -6.52 -4.97
CA VAL A 75 -21.86 -6.10 -3.60
C VAL A 75 -23.25 -6.61 -3.28
N VAL A 76 -23.36 -7.32 -2.16
CA VAL A 76 -24.64 -7.76 -1.61
C VAL A 76 -24.91 -7.04 -0.30
N LYS A 77 -26.17 -6.65 -0.11
CA LYS A 77 -26.62 -6.06 1.14
C LYS A 77 -26.57 -7.14 2.23
N GLY A 78 -25.81 -6.88 3.28
CA GLY A 78 -25.84 -7.67 4.51
C GLY A 78 -26.86 -7.10 5.50
N GLY A 79 -26.56 -7.20 6.80
CA GLY A 79 -27.39 -6.59 7.84
C GLY A 79 -27.34 -5.06 7.78
N GLU A 80 -28.49 -4.38 7.69
CA GLU A 80 -28.57 -2.92 7.65
C GLU A 80 -29.54 -2.40 8.71
N GLY A 81 -29.01 -1.59 9.63
CA GLY A 81 -29.76 -0.85 10.64
C GLY A 81 -29.89 0.64 10.30
N LYS A 82 -30.40 1.45 11.24
CA LYS A 82 -30.62 2.90 11.02
C LYS A 82 -29.31 3.70 10.91
N THR A 83 -28.27 3.27 11.62
CA THR A 83 -27.00 4.01 11.77
C THR A 83 -25.76 3.16 11.49
N THR A 84 -25.92 1.85 11.37
CA THR A 84 -24.83 0.90 11.09
C THR A 84 -25.29 -0.13 10.06
N ALA A 85 -24.37 -0.62 9.26
CA ALA A 85 -24.61 -1.70 8.32
C ALA A 85 -23.34 -2.54 8.14
N THR A 86 -23.55 -3.81 7.83
CA THR A 86 -22.52 -4.72 7.35
C THR A 86 -22.83 -5.04 5.90
N VAL A 87 -21.87 -4.78 5.02
CA VAL A 87 -22.00 -5.02 3.57
C VAL A 87 -21.00 -6.08 3.16
N ILE A 88 -21.44 -7.10 2.43
CA ILE A 88 -20.55 -8.13 1.91
C ILE A 88 -20.27 -7.84 0.45
N ALA A 89 -19.00 -7.85 0.07
CA ALA A 89 -18.58 -7.69 -1.31
C ALA A 89 -17.72 -8.87 -1.76
N SER A 90 -17.72 -9.09 -3.06
CA SER A 90 -16.76 -9.94 -3.74
C SER A 90 -16.14 -9.19 -4.91
N TYR A 91 -14.86 -9.41 -5.15
CA TYR A 91 -14.11 -8.81 -6.25
C TYR A 91 -12.80 -9.57 -6.48
N ARG A 92 -12.06 -9.19 -7.52
CA ARG A 92 -10.73 -9.73 -7.81
C ARG A 92 -9.68 -8.62 -7.73
N ILE A 93 -8.47 -8.99 -7.34
CA ILE A 93 -7.25 -8.19 -7.53
C ILE A 93 -6.32 -9.05 -8.40
N GLY A 94 -6.28 -8.76 -9.71
CA GLY A 94 -5.67 -9.65 -10.68
C GLY A 94 -6.29 -11.06 -10.61
N ASP A 95 -5.46 -12.06 -10.34
CA ASP A 95 -5.89 -13.46 -10.24
C ASP A 95 -6.47 -13.83 -8.87
N LYS A 96 -6.20 -13.03 -7.83
CA LYS A 96 -6.71 -13.29 -6.48
C LYS A 96 -8.19 -12.94 -6.39
N THR A 97 -9.01 -13.92 -6.01
CA THR A 97 -10.45 -13.72 -5.76
C THR A 97 -10.69 -13.51 -4.27
N LEU A 98 -11.40 -12.44 -3.94
CA LEU A 98 -11.89 -12.12 -2.60
C LEU A 98 -13.39 -12.36 -2.61
N SER A 99 -13.84 -13.51 -2.11
CA SER A 99 -15.23 -13.97 -2.30
C SER A 99 -16.23 -13.42 -1.29
N ALA A 100 -15.77 -12.94 -0.12
CA ALA A 100 -16.65 -12.47 0.95
C ALA A 100 -15.91 -11.48 1.87
N VAL A 101 -15.68 -10.26 1.38
CA VAL A 101 -15.11 -9.15 2.16
C VAL A 101 -16.22 -8.43 2.90
N SER A 102 -16.10 -8.34 4.22
CA SER A 102 -17.05 -7.62 5.08
C SER A 102 -16.63 -6.18 5.25
N TYR A 103 -17.51 -5.24 4.91
CA TYR A 103 -17.36 -3.81 5.16
C TYR A 103 -18.28 -3.35 6.29
N GLU A 104 -17.69 -2.70 7.27
CA GLU A 104 -18.38 -2.00 8.35
C GLU A 104 -18.70 -0.58 7.89
N VAL A 105 -19.98 -0.25 7.86
CA VAL A 105 -20.47 1.02 7.32
C VAL A 105 -21.29 1.74 8.38
N TYR A 106 -20.93 2.99 8.65
CA TYR A 106 -21.55 3.84 9.65
C TYR A 106 -22.22 5.04 9.00
N ARG A 107 -23.36 5.45 9.56
CA ARG A 107 -24.03 6.68 9.13
C ARG A 107 -23.44 7.86 9.89
N ILE A 108 -22.68 8.69 9.19
CA ILE A 108 -22.04 9.89 9.73
C ILE A 108 -22.70 11.10 9.08
N LYS A 109 -23.44 11.86 9.88
CA LYS A 109 -24.39 12.89 9.40
C LYS A 109 -25.38 12.23 8.44
N ASP A 110 -25.49 12.75 7.21
CA ASP A 110 -26.42 12.23 6.19
C ASP A 110 -25.76 11.29 5.17
N ALA A 111 -24.53 10.80 5.43
CA ALA A 111 -23.79 9.93 4.52
C ALA A 111 -23.36 8.61 5.18
N TRP A 112 -23.38 7.53 4.39
CA TRP A 112 -22.75 6.27 4.76
C TRP A 112 -21.23 6.34 4.54
N LYS A 113 -20.46 5.87 5.53
CA LYS A 113 -19.00 5.88 5.55
C LYS A 113 -18.45 4.51 5.92
N ILE A 114 -17.38 4.10 5.26
CA ILE A 114 -16.72 2.81 5.47
C ILE A 114 -15.62 2.97 6.52
N ALA A 115 -15.62 2.14 7.55
CA ALA A 115 -14.61 2.17 8.60
C ALA A 115 -13.36 1.35 8.26
N ASN A 116 -13.54 0.20 7.62
CA ASN A 116 -12.49 -0.78 7.34
C ASN A 116 -12.13 -0.88 5.85
N GLY A 117 -11.91 0.28 5.21
CA GLY A 117 -11.60 0.38 3.78
C GLY A 117 -10.10 0.47 3.45
N VAL A 118 -9.20 0.22 4.39
CA VAL A 118 -7.75 0.25 4.16
C VAL A 118 -7.06 -0.82 5.00
N ASN A 119 -5.91 -1.27 4.54
CA ASN A 119 -5.09 -2.25 5.22
C ASN A 119 -3.87 -1.56 5.85
N PRO A 120 -3.62 -1.73 7.16
CA PRO A 120 -2.39 -1.27 7.78
C PRO A 120 -1.20 -2.10 7.26
N ILE A 121 -0.07 -1.44 7.06
CA ILE A 121 1.19 -2.08 6.66
C ILE A 121 2.36 -1.53 7.48
N SER A 122 3.40 -2.35 7.62
CA SER A 122 4.73 -1.90 8.05
C SER A 122 5.72 -2.05 6.90
N LEU A 123 6.59 -1.05 6.75
CA LEU A 123 7.72 -1.03 5.82
C LEU A 123 9.06 -0.98 6.56
N ASP A 124 9.08 -1.34 7.85
CA ASP A 124 10.29 -1.30 8.68
C ASP A 124 11.42 -2.16 8.10
N ALA A 125 11.07 -3.29 7.47
CA ALA A 125 12.04 -4.16 6.78
C ALA A 125 12.81 -3.47 5.64
N LEU A 126 12.33 -2.31 5.17
CA LEU A 126 12.91 -1.54 4.06
C LEU A 126 13.74 -0.34 4.53
N HIS A 127 13.85 -0.09 5.84
CA HIS A 127 14.61 1.03 6.38
C HIS A 127 16.08 0.99 5.94
N GLY A 128 16.60 2.12 5.46
CA GLY A 128 18.00 2.26 5.02
C GLY A 128 18.32 1.62 3.65
N LEU A 129 17.34 1.02 2.98
CA LEU A 129 17.56 0.30 1.72
C LEU A 129 17.19 1.11 0.47
N HIS A 130 16.87 2.41 0.65
CA HIS A 130 16.44 3.30 -0.43
C HIS A 130 15.34 2.68 -1.31
N ALA A 131 14.37 2.03 -0.66
CA ALA A 131 13.32 1.33 -1.35
C ALA A 131 12.22 2.28 -1.85
N THR A 132 11.47 1.78 -2.83
CA THR A 132 10.21 2.36 -3.26
C THR A 132 9.09 1.33 -3.12
N PHE A 133 7.91 1.81 -2.81
CA PHE A 133 6.67 1.04 -2.73
C PHE A 133 5.68 1.65 -3.72
N ASN A 134 5.43 0.95 -4.84
CA ASN A 134 4.74 1.51 -6.03
C ASN A 134 5.28 2.90 -6.43
N GLY A 135 6.62 3.03 -6.46
CA GLY A 135 7.31 4.26 -6.85
C GLY A 135 7.42 5.34 -5.77
N VAL A 136 6.78 5.17 -4.61
CA VAL A 136 6.92 6.11 -3.48
C VAL A 136 8.10 5.71 -2.59
N ARG A 137 8.99 6.65 -2.31
CA ARG A 137 10.15 6.48 -1.42
C ARG A 137 9.73 6.15 0.02
N THR A 138 10.36 5.13 0.61
CA THR A 138 9.95 4.57 1.91
C THR A 138 10.77 5.10 3.11
N GLU A 139 11.79 5.93 2.89
CA GLU A 139 12.79 6.29 3.92
C GLU A 139 12.23 6.92 5.20
N ASN A 140 11.02 7.49 5.16
CA ASN A 140 10.37 8.10 6.31
C ASN A 140 8.98 7.50 6.57
N ILE A 141 8.77 6.26 6.14
CA ILE A 141 7.48 5.57 6.24
C ILE A 141 7.71 4.22 6.92
N SER A 142 7.51 4.18 8.23
CA SER A 142 7.55 2.92 9.00
C SER A 142 6.21 2.20 8.97
N ASN A 143 5.13 2.93 9.28
CA ASN A 143 3.76 2.41 9.29
C ASN A 143 2.86 3.26 8.40
N ALA A 144 2.05 2.61 7.57
CA ALA A 144 1.18 3.28 6.62
C ALA A 144 -0.12 2.49 6.41
N TYR A 145 -0.98 3.03 5.54
CA TYR A 145 -2.21 2.40 5.10
C TYR A 145 -2.23 2.32 3.59
N VAL A 146 -2.76 1.22 3.07
CA VAL A 146 -2.93 0.99 1.64
C VAL A 146 -4.35 0.55 1.33
N PHE A 147 -4.82 0.82 0.11
CA PHE A 147 -6.07 0.23 -0.37
C PHE A 147 -5.90 -1.28 -0.60
N PRO A 148 -6.99 -2.04 -0.79
CA PRO A 148 -6.90 -3.33 -1.43
C PRO A 148 -6.25 -3.17 -2.82
N GLY A 149 -5.20 -3.92 -3.12
CA GLY A 149 -4.46 -3.80 -4.38
C GLY A 149 -3.19 -4.66 -4.45
N ALA A 150 -2.46 -4.55 -5.56
CA ALA A 150 -1.11 -5.09 -5.71
C ALA A 150 -0.03 -4.02 -5.50
N TYR A 151 1.10 -4.42 -4.92
CA TYR A 151 2.17 -3.53 -4.52
C TYR A 151 3.52 -4.13 -4.83
N LYS A 152 4.39 -3.35 -5.43
CA LYS A 152 5.76 -3.74 -5.76
C LYS A 152 6.75 -2.95 -4.93
N ILE A 153 7.69 -3.67 -4.32
CA ILE A 153 8.89 -3.13 -3.71
C ILE A 153 10.00 -3.10 -4.76
N ALA A 154 10.71 -1.99 -4.88
CA ALA A 154 11.93 -1.91 -5.65
C ALA A 154 13.02 -1.23 -4.83
N LEU A 155 14.25 -1.76 -4.90
CA LEU A 155 15.41 -1.16 -4.25
C LEU A 155 16.16 -0.27 -5.23
N ASP A 156 16.46 0.95 -4.82
CA ASP A 156 17.41 1.83 -5.51
C ASP A 156 18.83 1.54 -5.00
N SER A 157 19.30 0.31 -5.26
CA SER A 157 20.60 -0.16 -4.79
C SER A 157 21.36 -0.93 -5.86
N LYS A 158 22.63 -0.58 -6.01
CA LYS A 158 23.57 -1.34 -6.86
C LYS A 158 23.92 -2.70 -6.27
N TYR A 159 23.90 -2.83 -4.93
CA TYR A 159 24.51 -3.96 -4.23
C TYR A 159 23.51 -4.89 -3.56
N PHE A 160 22.25 -4.47 -3.43
CA PHE A 160 21.20 -5.25 -2.76
C PHE A 160 20.03 -5.54 -3.71
N SER A 161 19.39 -6.68 -3.49
CA SER A 161 18.11 -7.05 -4.10
C SER A 161 17.15 -7.60 -3.05
N ILE A 162 15.85 -7.56 -3.34
CA ILE A 162 14.87 -8.36 -2.59
C ILE A 162 15.18 -9.84 -2.83
N ASP A 163 15.20 -10.63 -1.77
CA ASP A 163 15.29 -12.09 -1.82
C ASP A 163 13.89 -12.69 -1.91
N GLY A 164 13.55 -13.28 -3.05
CA GLY A 164 12.22 -13.80 -3.36
C GLY A 164 11.30 -12.79 -4.06
N ASP A 165 10.00 -12.85 -3.74
CA ASP A 165 8.98 -12.05 -4.40
C ASP A 165 9.04 -10.58 -3.97
N ALA A 166 9.01 -9.69 -4.95
CA ALA A 166 8.96 -8.25 -4.73
C ALA A 166 7.57 -7.65 -4.96
N THR A 167 6.57 -8.47 -5.30
CA THR A 167 5.20 -8.03 -5.58
C THR A 167 4.22 -8.74 -4.66
N PHE A 168 3.34 -7.98 -4.02
CA PHE A 168 2.43 -8.42 -2.97
C PHE A 168 1.01 -8.04 -3.32
N THR A 169 0.06 -8.97 -3.20
CA THR A 169 -1.37 -8.68 -3.36
C THR A 169 -2.03 -8.58 -1.99
N ILE A 170 -2.39 -7.37 -1.60
CA ILE A 170 -2.96 -7.05 -0.29
C ILE A 170 -4.46 -6.80 -0.46
N GLY A 171 -5.29 -7.76 -0.07
CA GLY A 171 -6.74 -7.62 0.01
C GLY A 171 -7.25 -7.44 1.44
N SER A 172 -6.49 -7.90 2.42
CA SER A 172 -6.83 -7.89 3.84
C SER A 172 -5.61 -7.64 4.74
N PRO A 173 -5.79 -7.41 6.06
CA PRO A 173 -4.67 -7.25 6.99
C PRO A 173 -3.76 -8.48 7.09
N GLU A 174 -4.28 -9.69 6.87
CA GLU A 174 -3.49 -10.92 6.90
C GLU A 174 -2.52 -10.98 5.71
N ASP A 175 -2.94 -10.47 4.55
CA ASP A 175 -2.06 -10.38 3.37
C ASP A 175 -0.91 -9.40 3.57
N ALA A 176 -1.16 -8.31 4.31
CA ALA A 176 -0.15 -7.32 4.65
C ALA A 176 0.97 -7.90 5.52
N ALA A 177 0.72 -9.01 6.23
CA ALA A 177 1.73 -9.65 7.07
C ALA A 177 2.95 -10.15 6.27
N ALA A 178 2.78 -10.47 4.98
CA ALA A 178 3.88 -10.88 4.11
C ALA A 178 4.98 -9.80 3.96
N LEU A 179 4.65 -8.53 4.23
CA LEU A 179 5.64 -7.45 4.20
C LEU A 179 6.65 -7.53 5.35
N TYR A 180 6.32 -8.19 6.47
CA TYR A 180 7.27 -8.41 7.57
C TYR A 180 8.35 -9.43 7.21
N ASP A 181 8.07 -10.33 6.28
CA ASP A 181 8.97 -11.40 5.85
C ASP A 181 9.88 -11.00 4.68
N VAL A 182 9.79 -9.74 4.22
CA VAL A 182 10.64 -9.23 3.14
C VAL A 182 12.10 -9.24 3.58
N LYS A 183 12.92 -9.98 2.82
CA LYS A 183 14.36 -10.08 3.04
C LYS A 183 15.11 -9.40 1.91
N THR A 184 16.27 -8.85 2.26
CA THR A 184 17.23 -8.34 1.28
C THR A 184 18.52 -9.12 1.37
N ALA A 185 19.16 -9.31 0.24
CA ALA A 185 20.45 -9.99 0.12
C ALA A 185 21.41 -9.15 -0.74
N LEU A 186 22.71 -9.37 -0.55
CA LEU A 186 23.70 -8.89 -1.51
C LEU A 186 23.46 -9.58 -2.85
N ASN A 187 23.39 -8.78 -3.91
CA ASN A 187 23.42 -9.30 -5.27
C ASN A 187 24.88 -9.59 -5.69
N ASP A 188 25.10 -10.10 -6.90
CA ASP A 188 26.44 -10.46 -7.38
C ASP A 188 27.43 -9.30 -7.35
N ALA A 189 26.96 -8.08 -7.67
CA ALA A 189 27.79 -6.88 -7.59
C ALA A 189 28.13 -6.55 -6.13
N GLY A 190 27.18 -6.69 -5.21
CA GLY A 190 27.37 -6.51 -3.78
C GLY A 190 28.33 -7.53 -3.17
N VAL A 191 28.21 -8.82 -3.54
CA VAL A 191 29.13 -9.87 -3.09
C VAL A 191 30.54 -9.62 -3.61
N THR A 192 30.67 -9.19 -4.86
CA THR A 192 31.97 -8.85 -5.47
C THR A 192 32.62 -7.68 -4.76
N GLU A 193 31.87 -6.60 -4.54
CA GLU A 193 32.36 -5.41 -3.85
C GLU A 193 32.74 -5.71 -2.41
N PHE A 194 31.89 -6.44 -1.67
CA PHE A 194 32.18 -6.84 -0.29
C PHE A 194 33.49 -7.64 -0.20
N ARG A 195 33.69 -8.63 -1.08
CA ARG A 195 34.92 -9.42 -1.13
C ARG A 195 36.15 -8.57 -1.48
N SER A 196 36.00 -7.61 -2.39
CA SER A 196 37.06 -6.66 -2.77
C SER A 196 37.48 -5.79 -1.58
N LEU A 197 36.50 -5.25 -0.85
CA LEU A 197 36.74 -4.43 0.34
C LEU A 197 37.42 -5.23 1.46
N VAL A 198 36.94 -6.45 1.73
CA VAL A 198 37.55 -7.34 2.73
C VAL A 198 38.99 -7.68 2.35
N ARG A 199 39.24 -8.04 1.09
CA ARG A 199 40.61 -8.31 0.59
C ARG A 199 41.50 -7.08 0.78
N SER A 200 41.04 -5.91 0.37
CA SER A 200 41.81 -4.67 0.46
C SER A 200 42.14 -4.32 1.92
N ALA A 201 41.20 -4.53 2.84
CA ALA A 201 41.43 -4.30 4.27
C ALA A 201 42.46 -5.29 4.85
N VAL A 202 42.39 -6.57 4.47
CA VAL A 202 43.36 -7.59 4.90
C VAL A 202 44.76 -7.28 4.32
N GLU A 203 44.86 -6.94 3.05
CA GLU A 203 46.13 -6.58 2.40
C GLU A 203 46.76 -5.33 3.05
N ALA A 204 45.94 -4.30 3.32
CA ALA A 204 46.39 -3.12 4.05
C ALA A 204 46.90 -3.46 5.46
N CYS A 205 46.15 -4.29 6.20
CA CYS A 205 46.54 -4.78 7.53
C CYS A 205 47.87 -5.54 7.51
N VAL A 206 48.06 -6.49 6.57
CA VAL A 206 49.31 -7.26 6.45
C VAL A 206 50.49 -6.38 6.06
N ALA A 207 50.27 -5.31 5.31
CA ALA A 207 51.31 -4.35 4.94
C ALA A 207 51.72 -3.41 6.10
N MET A 208 50.94 -3.33 7.18
CA MET A 208 51.27 -2.48 8.33
C MET A 208 52.51 -3.02 9.05
N LYS A 209 53.42 -2.10 9.40
CA LYS A 209 54.64 -2.39 10.16
C LYS A 209 54.49 -2.06 11.65
N THR A 210 53.26 -1.87 12.12
CA THR A 210 52.95 -1.43 13.49
C THR A 210 52.38 -2.59 14.31
N LEU A 211 52.79 -2.69 15.57
CA LEU A 211 52.35 -3.76 16.50
C LEU A 211 50.88 -3.63 16.94
N SER A 212 50.30 -2.43 16.79
CA SER A 212 48.87 -2.19 16.96
C SER A 212 48.24 -2.10 15.58
N THR A 213 47.29 -2.99 15.29
CA THR A 213 46.60 -3.04 14.00
C THR A 213 45.08 -2.99 14.20
N PRO A 214 44.33 -2.25 13.36
CA PRO A 214 42.87 -2.14 13.46
C PRO A 214 42.12 -3.42 13.04
N CYS A 215 42.84 -4.44 12.56
CA CYS A 215 42.31 -5.75 12.14
C CYS A 215 42.28 -6.80 13.26
N GLY A 216 42.40 -6.40 14.53
CA GLY A 216 42.22 -7.29 15.69
C GLY A 216 43.45 -8.12 16.08
N MET A 217 44.61 -7.88 15.47
CA MET A 217 45.89 -8.40 15.92
C MET A 217 46.66 -7.27 16.61
N ASP A 218 46.31 -7.00 17.87
CA ASP A 218 47.14 -6.17 18.75
C ASP A 218 48.15 -7.08 19.46
N ILE A 219 49.41 -6.95 19.05
CA ILE A 219 50.52 -7.74 19.61
C ILE A 219 51.40 -6.90 20.54
N THR A 220 50.94 -5.70 20.92
CA THR A 220 51.66 -4.85 21.89
C THR A 220 51.76 -5.48 23.29
N ALA A 221 50.94 -6.50 23.59
CA ALA A 221 50.97 -7.27 24.83
C ALA A 221 51.72 -8.61 24.72
N ILE A 222 52.34 -8.95 23.58
CA ILE A 222 53.13 -10.18 23.48
C ILE A 222 54.47 -10.00 24.20
N ASP A 223 54.63 -10.69 25.32
CA ASP A 223 55.90 -10.83 26.01
C ASP A 223 56.84 -11.74 25.20
N LEU A 224 57.90 -11.15 24.64
CA LEU A 224 58.94 -11.84 23.87
C LEU A 224 60.11 -12.33 24.74
N SER A 225 60.00 -12.24 26.08
CA SER A 225 61.08 -12.62 27.01
C SER A 225 61.46 -14.11 27.00
N GLY A 226 60.69 -14.96 26.30
CA GLY A 226 60.97 -16.40 26.16
C GLY A 226 61.69 -16.84 24.88
N ALA A 227 62.06 -15.91 23.98
CA ALA A 227 62.78 -16.23 22.75
C ALA A 227 64.28 -15.89 22.88
N SER A 228 65.02 -16.69 23.65
CA SER A 228 66.49 -16.68 23.72
C SER A 228 67.02 -18.10 23.86
#